data_AF-A0A556V959-F1
#
_entry.id   AF-A0A556V959-F1
#
_cell.length_a   1.000
_cell.length_b   1.000
_cell.length_c   1.000
_cell.angle_alpha   90.00
_cell.angle_beta   90.00
_cell.angle_gamma   90.00
#
_symmetry.space_group_name_H-M   'P 1'
#
loop_
_entity.id
_entity.type
_entity.pdbx_description
1 polymer ?
#
loop_
_entity_poly.entity_id
_entity_poly.type
_entity_poly.pdbx_seq_one_letter_code
_entity_poly.pdbx_strand_id
1 'polypeptide(L)'
;MVQNVILVFFRRRLSQRPAVEELESRNILKQRNDQTEQEERREIKQRLNRKLNQRPTVDELRDRKILIRFSDYVEVAKAQDYDRRADKPWTRLSAADKAAIRKELNEFKSNEMEVHASSKHLTRPQEGPSRAVAHGSLEGLLFVFGFGVFFWALSREARRLCLWKISKNSSAKLHL
;
A
#
# COMPACT_ATOMS: atom_id res chain seq x y z
N MET A 1 21.46 28.00 56.09
CA MET A 1 21.45 28.06 54.61
C MET A 1 21.57 26.69 53.93
N VAL A 2 22.38 25.75 54.46
CA VAL A 2 22.63 24.44 53.81
C VAL A 2 21.43 23.50 53.77
N GLN A 3 20.58 23.49 54.81
CA GLN A 3 19.36 22.67 54.86
C GLN A 3 18.36 23.02 53.75
N ASN A 4 18.23 24.29 53.38
CA ASN A 4 17.31 24.73 52.32
C ASN A 4 17.75 24.28 50.92
N VAL A 5 19.06 24.18 50.67
CA VAL A 5 19.58 23.72 49.36
C VAL A 5 19.32 22.23 49.15
N ILE A 6 19.54 21.43 50.20
CA ILE A 6 19.27 19.98 50.17
C ILE A 6 17.77 19.74 49.96
N LEU A 7 16.92 20.49 50.67
CA LEU A 7 15.46 20.39 50.55
C LEU A 7 14.97 20.74 49.13
N VAL A 8 15.51 21.80 48.53
CA VAL A 8 15.19 22.22 47.16
C VAL A 8 15.65 21.18 46.13
N PHE A 9 16.85 20.61 46.31
CA PHE A 9 17.37 19.55 45.43
C PHE A 9 16.48 18.30 45.47
N PHE A 10 16.11 17.83 46.67
CA PHE A 10 15.29 16.64 46.83
C PHE A 10 13.90 16.84 46.24
N ARG A 11 13.29 18.03 46.43
CA ARG A 11 11.99 18.39 45.87
C ARG A 11 11.99 18.35 44.34
N ARG A 12 13.06 18.83 43.69
CA ARG A 12 13.23 18.78 42.23
C ARG A 12 13.41 17.35 41.71
N ARG A 13 14.12 16.49 42.45
CA ARG A 13 14.30 15.08 42.07
C ARG A 13 13.02 14.27 42.21
N LEU A 14 12.25 14.50 43.27
CA LEU A 14 10.96 13.83 43.46
C LEU A 14 9.93 14.26 42.41
N SER A 15 9.90 15.53 41.99
CA SER A 15 8.99 15.98 40.93
C SER A 15 9.30 15.39 39.55
N GLN A 16 10.53 14.92 39.34
CA GLN A 16 10.97 14.31 38.08
C GLN A 16 11.08 12.79 38.17
N ARG A 17 10.56 12.17 39.23
CA ARG A 17 10.68 10.73 39.45
C ARG A 17 9.90 9.97 38.36
N PRO A 18 10.57 9.14 37.54
CA PRO A 18 9.90 8.34 36.52
C PRO A 18 8.93 7.33 37.14
N ALA A 19 7.90 6.95 36.38
CA ALA A 19 7.00 5.87 36.77
C ALA A 19 7.72 4.51 36.74
N VAL A 20 7.23 3.56 37.53
CA VAL A 20 7.80 2.20 37.63
C VAL A 20 7.80 1.49 36.27
N GLU A 21 6.69 1.58 35.52
CA GLU A 21 6.54 1.02 34.17
C GLU A 21 7.54 1.60 33.16
N GLU A 22 7.90 2.88 33.29
CA GLU A 22 8.87 3.54 32.42
C GLU A 22 10.28 3.00 32.67
N LEU A 23 10.63 2.73 33.93
CA LEU A 23 11.91 2.14 34.31
C LEU A 23 12.01 0.68 33.85
N GLU A 24 10.91 -0.06 33.86
CA GLU A 24 10.84 -1.43 33.34
C GLU A 24 10.97 -1.49 31.82
N SER A 25 10.29 -0.58 31.11
CA SER A 25 10.40 -0.43 29.65
C SER A 25 11.82 -0.10 29.22
N ARG A 26 12.55 0.67 30.05
CA ARG A 26 13.97 0.99 29.85
C ARG A 26 14.93 -0.09 30.35
N ASN A 27 14.42 -1.21 30.87
CA ASN A 27 15.21 -2.31 31.43
C ASN A 27 16.08 -1.90 32.63
N ILE A 28 15.72 -0.82 33.33
CA ILE A 28 16.41 -0.31 34.53
C ILE A 28 15.90 -1.04 35.76
N LEU A 29 14.58 -1.27 35.84
CA LEU A 29 13.96 -2.09 36.87
C LEU A 29 13.53 -3.42 36.24
N LYS A 30 13.94 -4.55 36.80
CA LYS A 30 13.51 -5.88 36.35
C LYS A 30 12.52 -6.46 37.35
N GLN A 31 11.33 -6.81 36.89
CA GLN A 31 10.31 -7.50 37.71
C GLN A 31 10.53 -9.02 37.84
N ARG A 32 11.43 -9.60 37.03
CA ARG A 32 11.54 -11.07 36.87
C ARG A 32 12.53 -11.68 37.86
N ASN A 33 12.19 -12.90 38.32
CA ASN A 33 13.10 -13.76 39.08
C ASN A 33 14.33 -14.13 38.23
N ASP A 34 15.52 -14.11 38.83
CA ASP A 34 16.79 -14.44 38.15
C ASP A 34 16.76 -15.80 37.45
N GLN A 35 16.03 -16.76 38.02
CA GLN A 35 15.86 -18.10 37.47
C GLN A 35 15.05 -18.11 36.16
N THR A 36 13.98 -17.31 36.09
CA THR A 36 13.16 -17.17 34.88
C THR A 36 13.96 -16.48 33.77
N GLU A 37 14.76 -15.45 34.10
CA GLU A 37 15.63 -14.80 33.11
C GLU A 37 16.69 -15.77 32.56
N GLN A 38 17.28 -16.61 33.41
CA GLN A 38 18.23 -17.63 32.96
C GLN A 38 17.58 -18.68 32.06
N GLU A 39 16.35 -19.09 32.34
CA GLU A 39 15.58 -19.99 31.48
C GLU A 39 15.28 -19.35 30.12
N GLU A 40 14.76 -18.11 30.10
CA GLU A 40 14.52 -17.36 28.86
C GLU A 40 15.82 -17.21 28.03
N ARG A 41 16.95 -16.90 28.68
CA ARG A 41 18.25 -16.79 27.99
C ARG A 41 18.68 -18.14 27.41
N ARG A 42 18.46 -19.25 28.12
CA ARG A 42 18.76 -20.61 27.63
C ARG A 42 17.88 -20.96 26.43
N GLU A 43 16.58 -20.69 26.49
CA GLU A 43 15.64 -20.93 25.40
C GLU A 43 15.98 -20.09 24.16
N ILE A 44 16.26 -18.80 24.34
CA ILE A 44 16.67 -17.92 23.24
C ILE A 44 17.94 -18.44 22.58
N LYS A 45 18.93 -18.87 23.37
CA LYS A 45 20.18 -19.44 22.87
C LYS A 45 19.95 -20.74 22.10
N GLN A 46 19.14 -21.65 22.63
CA GLN A 46 18.78 -22.89 21.95
C GLN A 46 18.04 -22.64 20.64
N ARG A 47 17.04 -21.75 20.65
CA ARG A 47 16.28 -21.36 19.47
C ARG A 47 17.17 -20.73 18.40
N LEU A 48 18.11 -19.87 18.81
CA LEU A 48 19.07 -19.25 17.92
C LEU A 48 19.98 -20.31 17.27
N ASN A 49 20.56 -21.21 18.06
CA ASN A 49 21.41 -22.29 17.56
C ASN A 49 20.67 -23.16 16.53
N ARG A 50 19.40 -23.51 16.79
CA ARG A 50 18.59 -24.25 15.81
C ARG A 50 18.44 -23.48 14.49
N LYS A 51 18.16 -22.17 14.54
CA LYS A 51 18.02 -21.33 13.34
C LYS A 51 19.34 -21.18 12.57
N LEU A 52 20.46 -21.07 13.27
CA LEU A 52 21.78 -20.96 12.64
C LEU A 52 22.20 -22.26 11.97
N ASN A 53 21.89 -23.41 12.57
CA ASN A 53 22.20 -24.72 11.99
C ASN A 53 21.35 -25.03 10.74
N GLN A 54 20.12 -24.52 10.68
CA GLN A 54 19.21 -24.68 9.54
C GLN A 54 19.32 -23.53 8.53
N ARG A 55 20.44 -22.81 8.52
CA ARG A 55 20.63 -21.67 7.64
C ARG A 55 20.82 -22.19 6.19
N PRO A 56 19.94 -21.81 5.25
CA PRO A 56 20.07 -22.25 3.85
C PRO A 56 21.32 -21.64 3.22
N THR A 57 21.87 -22.34 2.24
CA THR A 57 23.02 -21.87 1.45
C THR A 57 22.62 -20.75 0.50
N VAL A 58 23.60 -19.97 0.04
CA VAL A 58 23.35 -18.88 -0.93
C VAL A 58 22.78 -19.43 -2.23
N ASP A 59 23.23 -20.61 -2.67
CA ASP A 59 22.79 -21.23 -3.90
C ASP A 59 21.35 -21.75 -3.79
N GLU A 60 20.95 -22.35 -2.67
CA GLU A 60 19.55 -22.71 -2.41
C GLU A 60 18.60 -21.50 -2.46
N LEU A 61 19.05 -20.34 -1.98
CA LEU A 61 18.25 -19.11 -2.02
C LEU A 61 18.15 -18.54 -3.45
N ARG A 62 19.15 -18.78 -4.31
CA ARG A 62 19.10 -18.45 -5.75
C ARG A 62 18.15 -19.39 -6.49
N ASP A 63 18.22 -20.69 -6.22
CA ASP A 63 17.34 -21.71 -6.81
C ASP A 63 15.87 -21.48 -6.47
N ARG A 64 15.59 -21.06 -5.23
CA ARG A 64 14.25 -20.65 -4.78
C ARG A 64 13.82 -19.27 -5.32
N LYS A 65 14.65 -18.61 -6.13
CA LYS A 65 14.41 -17.26 -6.65
C LYS A 65 14.09 -16.24 -5.55
N ILE A 66 14.71 -16.39 -4.38
CA ILE A 66 14.63 -15.42 -3.28
C ILE A 66 15.71 -14.36 -3.49
N LEU A 67 16.90 -14.78 -3.92
CA LEU A 67 17.99 -13.89 -4.34
C LEU A 67 17.94 -13.67 -5.86
N ILE A 68 16.84 -13.12 -6.38
CA ILE A 68 16.78 -12.67 -7.78
C ILE A 68 17.72 -11.48 -7.93
N ARG A 69 18.77 -11.64 -8.74
CA ARG A 69 19.60 -10.51 -9.16
C ARG A 69 18.91 -9.81 -10.32
N PHE A 70 18.54 -8.56 -10.13
CA PHE A 70 18.19 -7.69 -11.23
C PHE A 70 19.49 -7.24 -11.91
N SER A 71 19.51 -7.18 -13.24
CA SER A 71 20.59 -6.50 -13.95
C SER A 71 20.53 -5.01 -13.60
N ASP A 72 21.65 -4.46 -13.16
CA ASP A 72 21.78 -3.01 -12.92
C ASP A 72 21.87 -2.23 -14.25
N TYR A 73 22.16 -2.95 -15.34
CA TYR A 73 22.23 -2.40 -16.68
C TYR A 73 20.88 -2.53 -17.39
N VAL A 74 20.37 -1.40 -17.86
CA VAL A 74 19.15 -1.29 -18.67
C VAL A 74 19.54 -0.68 -20.00
N GLU A 75 19.28 -1.39 -21.09
CA GLU A 75 19.49 -0.88 -22.44
C GLU A 75 18.42 0.16 -22.79
N VAL A 76 18.84 1.33 -23.25
CA VAL A 76 17.94 2.41 -23.67
C VAL A 76 18.13 2.62 -25.17
N ALA A 77 17.09 2.29 -25.94
CA ALA A 77 17.00 2.61 -27.36
C ALA A 77 16.19 3.89 -27.56
N LYS A 78 16.51 4.66 -28.60
CA LYS A 78 15.71 5.83 -28.99
C LYS A 78 14.37 5.35 -29.55
N ALA A 79 13.27 5.87 -29.00
CA ALA A 79 11.96 5.68 -29.60
C ALA A 79 11.84 6.50 -30.89
N GLN A 80 10.98 6.06 -31.81
CA GLN A 80 10.66 6.85 -33.00
C GLN A 80 10.00 8.18 -32.60
N ASP A 81 10.43 9.26 -33.23
CA ASP A 81 9.91 10.62 -33.02
C ASP A 81 8.91 10.97 -34.12
N TYR A 82 7.66 10.54 -33.91
CA TYR A 82 6.53 10.88 -34.77
C TYR A 82 5.33 11.25 -33.92
N ASP A 83 4.41 12.00 -34.50
CA ASP A 83 3.19 12.41 -33.80
C ASP A 83 2.26 11.20 -33.58
N ARG A 84 2.04 10.86 -32.31
CA ARG A 84 1.15 9.77 -31.86
C ARG A 84 -0.22 10.30 -31.43
N ARG A 85 -0.54 11.57 -31.71
CA ARG A 85 -1.85 12.14 -31.39
C ARG A 85 -2.93 11.52 -32.27
N ALA A 86 -4.03 11.14 -31.62
CA ALA A 86 -5.25 10.68 -32.27
C ALA A 86 -6.45 11.40 -31.62
N ASP A 87 -7.51 11.64 -32.39
CA ASP A 87 -8.75 12.15 -31.82
C ASP A 87 -9.31 11.14 -30.80
N LYS A 88 -9.99 11.67 -29.78
CA LYS A 88 -10.58 10.90 -28.69
C LYS A 88 -12.09 11.03 -28.76
N PRO A 89 -12.75 10.41 -29.76
CA PRO A 89 -14.18 10.62 -30.03
C PRO A 89 -15.07 10.27 -28.82
N TRP A 90 -14.62 9.35 -27.96
CA TRP A 90 -15.31 8.98 -26.72
C TRP A 90 -15.50 10.14 -25.73
N THR A 91 -14.73 11.23 -25.85
CA THR A 91 -14.85 12.41 -24.99
C THR A 91 -16.07 13.28 -25.33
N ARG A 92 -16.58 13.20 -26.56
CA ARG A 92 -17.69 14.03 -27.07
C ARG A 92 -19.04 13.31 -27.09
N LEU A 93 -19.15 12.15 -26.45
CA LEU A 93 -20.39 11.35 -26.41
C LEU A 93 -21.44 11.95 -25.48
N SER A 94 -22.62 12.25 -26.01
CA SER A 94 -23.77 12.72 -25.22
C SER A 94 -24.39 11.61 -24.37
N ALA A 95 -25.28 11.96 -23.44
CA ALA A 95 -26.01 10.98 -22.65
C ALA A 95 -26.91 10.07 -23.51
N ALA A 96 -27.48 10.61 -24.59
CA ALA A 96 -28.27 9.89 -25.56
C ALA A 96 -27.41 8.91 -26.38
N ASP A 97 -26.24 9.35 -26.87
CA ASP A 97 -25.31 8.49 -27.62
C ASP A 97 -24.85 7.32 -26.76
N LYS A 98 -24.51 7.59 -25.48
CA LYS A 98 -24.15 6.53 -24.54
C LYS A 98 -25.31 5.56 -24.33
N ALA A 99 -26.56 6.02 -24.28
CA ALA A 99 -27.72 5.15 -24.13
C ALA A 99 -27.95 4.27 -25.37
N ALA A 100 -27.81 4.83 -26.56
CA ALA A 100 -27.88 4.10 -27.82
C ALA A 100 -26.80 3.02 -27.90
N ILE A 101 -25.54 3.38 -27.62
CA ILE A 101 -24.39 2.45 -27.61
C ILE A 101 -24.60 1.33 -26.60
N ARG A 102 -25.15 1.60 -25.40
CA ARG A 102 -25.45 0.55 -24.42
C ARG A 102 -26.49 -0.45 -24.94
N LYS A 103 -27.56 0.04 -25.58
CA LYS A 103 -28.62 -0.80 -26.14
C LYS A 103 -28.06 -1.70 -27.26
N GLU A 104 -27.34 -1.09 -28.20
CA GLU A 104 -26.69 -1.79 -29.31
C GLU A 104 -25.71 -2.87 -28.82
N LEU A 105 -24.84 -2.54 -27.85
CA LEU A 105 -23.90 -3.51 -27.30
C LEU A 105 -24.58 -4.66 -26.54
N ASN A 106 -25.69 -4.42 -25.86
CA ASN A 106 -26.42 -5.49 -25.17
C ASN A 106 -27.09 -6.43 -26.17
N GLU A 107 -27.67 -5.89 -27.24
CA GLU A 107 -28.29 -6.65 -28.32
C GLU A 107 -27.26 -7.50 -29.08
N PHE A 108 -26.12 -6.90 -29.43
CA PHE A 108 -24.99 -7.62 -30.05
C PHE A 108 -24.50 -8.77 -29.16
N LYS A 109 -24.27 -8.51 -27.86
CA LYS A 109 -23.73 -9.51 -26.92
C LYS A 109 -24.70 -10.64 -26.60
N SER A 110 -26.01 -10.42 -26.70
CA SER A 110 -27.00 -11.46 -26.41
C SER A 110 -27.32 -12.30 -27.64
N ASN A 111 -27.30 -11.71 -28.84
CA ASN A 111 -27.84 -12.33 -30.05
C ASN A 111 -26.77 -12.76 -31.06
N GLU A 112 -25.68 -12.00 -31.20
CA GLU A 112 -24.70 -12.22 -32.28
C GLU A 112 -23.34 -12.69 -31.76
N MET A 113 -22.91 -12.22 -30.59
CA MET A 113 -21.61 -12.57 -30.03
C MET A 113 -21.58 -14.02 -29.53
N GLU A 114 -20.82 -14.87 -30.20
CA GLU A 114 -20.63 -16.25 -29.76
C GLU A 114 -19.81 -16.32 -28.47
N VAL A 115 -20.37 -16.97 -27.44
CA VAL A 115 -19.71 -17.21 -26.16
C VAL A 115 -19.97 -18.65 -25.74
N HIS A 116 -18.91 -19.35 -25.31
CA HIS A 116 -19.05 -20.71 -24.80
C HIS A 116 -20.01 -20.76 -23.60
N ALA A 117 -20.84 -21.80 -23.53
CA ALA A 117 -21.92 -21.91 -22.54
C ALA A 117 -21.44 -21.72 -21.09
N SER A 118 -20.27 -22.27 -20.74
CA SER A 118 -19.67 -22.12 -19.40
C SER A 118 -19.22 -20.70 -19.06
N SER A 119 -18.91 -19.89 -20.07
CA SER A 119 -18.35 -18.54 -19.92
C SER A 119 -19.39 -17.44 -20.13
N LYS A 120 -20.65 -17.79 -20.42
CA LYS A 120 -21.73 -16.83 -20.69
C LYS A 120 -21.96 -15.85 -19.53
N HIS A 121 -21.66 -16.27 -18.30
CA HIS A 121 -21.73 -15.42 -17.10
C HIS A 121 -20.68 -14.30 -17.03
N LEU A 122 -19.62 -14.37 -17.85
CA LEU A 122 -18.57 -13.35 -17.94
C LEU A 122 -18.93 -12.22 -18.92
N THR A 123 -19.99 -12.39 -19.71
CA THR A 123 -20.47 -11.38 -20.65
C THR A 123 -20.97 -10.16 -19.87
N ARG A 124 -20.17 -9.09 -19.89
CA ARG A 124 -20.47 -7.86 -19.14
C ARG A 124 -21.68 -7.11 -19.72
N PRO A 125 -22.80 -7.00 -18.99
CA PRO A 125 -23.95 -6.19 -19.41
C PRO A 125 -23.61 -4.70 -19.32
N GLN A 126 -24.25 -3.89 -20.16
CA GLN A 126 -24.16 -2.43 -20.11
C GLN A 126 -25.45 -1.86 -19.51
N GLU A 127 -25.49 -1.70 -18.19
CA GLU A 127 -26.61 -1.04 -17.50
C GLU A 127 -26.39 0.48 -17.47
N GLY A 128 -27.46 1.25 -17.73
CA GLY A 128 -27.44 2.70 -17.55
C GLY A 128 -27.52 3.08 -16.07
N PRO A 129 -27.21 4.33 -15.69
CA PRO A 129 -27.42 4.77 -14.32
C PRO A 129 -28.90 4.62 -13.95
N SER A 130 -29.20 3.80 -12.95
CA SER A 130 -30.53 3.58 -12.41
C SER A 130 -31.08 4.93 -11.92
N ARG A 131 -32.07 5.45 -12.64
CA ARG A 131 -32.78 6.68 -12.26
C ARG A 131 -33.71 6.34 -11.08
N ALA A 132 -33.16 6.39 -9.87
CA ALA A 132 -33.91 6.31 -8.62
C ALA A 132 -33.34 7.32 -7.62
N VAL A 133 -33.71 8.59 -7.77
CA VAL A 133 -33.82 9.51 -6.62
C VAL A 133 -35.06 10.34 -6.87
N ALA A 134 -36.18 9.90 -6.28
CA ALA A 134 -37.32 10.77 -6.03
C ALA A 134 -36.84 11.93 -5.15
N HIS A 135 -37.26 13.14 -5.48
CA HIS A 135 -36.96 14.34 -4.71
C HIS A 135 -37.40 14.16 -3.26
N GLY A 136 -36.44 14.22 -2.35
CA GLY A 136 -36.62 14.22 -0.91
C GLY A 136 -35.48 14.98 -0.26
N SER A 137 -35.66 16.31 -0.18
CA SER A 137 -35.11 17.24 0.81
C SER A 137 -33.84 16.84 1.59
N LEU A 138 -32.73 17.52 1.27
CA LEU A 138 -31.80 18.25 2.16
C LEU A 138 -30.31 18.05 1.79
N GLU A 139 -29.70 19.18 1.44
CA GLU A 139 -28.30 19.57 1.71
C GLU A 139 -27.16 18.75 1.07
N GLY A 140 -26.58 19.36 0.03
CA GLY A 140 -25.13 19.59 -0.05
C GLY A 140 -24.20 18.37 -0.08
N LEU A 141 -23.75 17.98 -1.27
CA LEU A 141 -22.33 17.75 -1.51
C LEU A 141 -22.02 17.80 -3.02
N LEU A 142 -21.43 18.91 -3.46
CA LEU A 142 -20.64 18.93 -4.69
C LEU A 142 -19.47 17.96 -4.51
N PHE A 143 -19.43 16.86 -5.27
CA PHE A 143 -18.21 16.07 -5.39
C PHE A 143 -17.70 16.12 -6.83
N VAL A 144 -16.85 17.12 -7.08
CA VAL A 144 -16.01 17.22 -8.27
C VAL A 144 -14.77 16.36 -8.03
N PHE A 145 -14.65 15.24 -8.75
CA PHE A 145 -13.37 14.59 -9.04
C PHE A 145 -13.40 14.27 -10.54
N GLY A 146 -12.62 14.89 -11.42
CA GLY A 146 -11.26 15.40 -11.25
C GLY A 146 -10.27 14.25 -11.48
N PHE A 147 -9.87 14.05 -12.75
CA PHE A 147 -8.78 13.19 -13.25
C PHE A 147 -8.83 11.68 -12.93
N GLY A 148 -9.24 10.88 -13.93
CA GLY A 148 -9.13 9.43 -13.91
C GLY A 148 -8.20 8.90 -15.00
N VAL A 149 -7.03 8.39 -14.62
CA VAL A 149 -6.41 7.20 -15.21
C VAL A 149 -5.59 6.50 -14.12
N PHE A 150 -6.15 5.46 -13.48
CA PHE A 150 -5.37 4.55 -12.64
C PHE A 150 -5.74 3.10 -12.98
N PHE A 151 -4.93 2.51 -13.87
CA PHE A 151 -4.19 1.28 -13.59
C PHE A 151 -4.95 0.22 -12.77
N TRP A 152 -5.95 -0.41 -13.39
CA TRP A 152 -6.66 -1.53 -12.78
C TRP A 152 -6.03 -2.86 -13.19
N ALA A 153 -4.81 -3.13 -12.70
CA ALA A 153 -4.24 -4.47 -12.57
C ALA A 153 -2.86 -4.38 -11.91
N LEU A 154 -2.80 -4.27 -10.58
CA LEU A 154 -1.64 -4.72 -9.82
C LEU A 154 -2.06 -4.95 -8.36
N SER A 155 -1.69 -6.11 -7.84
CA SER A 155 -1.98 -6.61 -6.49
C SER A 155 -1.75 -5.57 -5.39
N ARG A 156 -2.52 -5.67 -4.29
CA ARG A 156 -2.50 -4.75 -3.14
C ARG A 156 -1.08 -4.47 -2.60
N GLU A 157 -0.13 -5.39 -2.71
CA GLU A 157 1.29 -5.21 -2.34
C GLU A 157 2.06 -4.17 -3.17
N ALA A 158 1.75 -3.96 -4.46
CA ALA A 158 2.53 -3.06 -5.32
C ALA A 158 2.27 -1.56 -5.04
N ARG A 159 1.18 -1.24 -4.34
CA ARG A 159 0.80 0.15 -4.02
C ARG A 159 1.74 0.82 -3.02
N ARG A 160 2.38 0.07 -2.12
CA ARG A 160 3.33 0.66 -1.15
C ARG A 160 4.69 1.00 -1.78
N LEU A 161 5.14 0.20 -2.76
CA LEU A 161 6.41 0.45 -3.47
C LEU A 161 6.31 1.61 -4.47
N CYS A 162 5.18 1.75 -5.18
CA CYS A 162 4.98 2.84 -6.13
C CYS A 162 4.86 4.22 -5.45
N LEU A 163 4.14 4.33 -4.33
CA LEU A 163 4.00 5.62 -3.62
C LEU A 163 5.33 6.12 -3.04
N TRP A 164 6.20 5.22 -2.56
CA TRP A 164 7.54 5.60 -2.08
C TRP A 164 8.45 6.08 -3.21
N LYS A 165 8.37 5.46 -4.40
CA LYS A 165 9.20 5.83 -5.56
C LYS A 165 8.78 7.19 -6.16
N ILE A 166 7.49 7.52 -6.13
CA ILE A 166 6.97 8.82 -6.61
C ILE A 166 7.33 9.96 -5.64
N SER A 167 7.26 9.72 -4.33
CA SER A 167 7.63 10.72 -3.33
C SER A 167 9.11 11.12 -3.41
N LYS A 168 10.02 10.16 -3.66
CA LYS A 168 11.47 10.44 -3.76
C LYS A 168 11.89 11.11 -5.07
N ASN A 169 11.13 10.97 -6.16
CA ASN A 169 11.51 11.52 -7.47
C ASN A 169 10.91 12.90 -7.75
N SER A 170 9.94 13.36 -6.94
CA SER A 170 9.33 14.68 -7.08
C SER A 170 10.13 15.81 -6.42
N SER A 171 11.02 15.51 -5.45
CA SER A 171 11.89 16.52 -4.83
C SER A 171 13.15 16.87 -5.63
N ALA A 172 13.45 16.21 -6.75
CA ALA A 172 14.69 16.42 -7.51
C ALA A 172 14.55 17.32 -8.75
N LYS A 173 13.44 18.04 -8.92
CA LYS A 173 13.18 18.89 -10.11
C LYS A 173 12.89 20.36 -9.81
N LEU A 174 13.36 20.85 -8.66
CA LEU A 174 13.39 22.28 -8.33
C LEU A 174 14.81 22.66 -7.90
N HIS A 175 15.75 22.64 -8.83
CA HIS A 175 16.98 23.44 -8.82
C HIS A 175 17.75 23.15 -10.11
N LEU A 176 17.41 23.88 -11.17
CA LEU A 176 18.28 24.54 -12.16
C LEU A 176 17.38 25.16 -13.24
#